data_AF-A0A1X6MHE4-F1
#
_entry.id   AF-A0A1X6MHE4-F1
#
_cell.length_a   1.000
_cell.length_b   1.000
_cell.length_c   1.000
_cell.angle_alpha   90.00
_cell.angle_beta   90.00
_cell.angle_gamma   90.00
#
_symmetry.space_group_name_H-M   'P 1'
#
loop_
_entity.id
_entity.type
_entity.pdbx_description
1 polymer ?
#
loop_
_entity_poly.entity_id
_entity_poly.type
_entity_poly.pdbx_seq_one_letter_code
_entity_poly.pdbx_strand_id
1 'polypeptide(L)'
;MTGNSDAAYSTAIEKVDSVERAIELLESKELIPGGQSMSLLIIRDGLLHLARAAAPAATTVECLVAFSRIADAVDMELITSEVANQVCHKTMAAYNILDDGIDKLEQTRIELEGCVNRAKEQVRDLEQYRKNIRGEIEKGVEALAEASRQAQKEIQLSAQPGA
;
A
#
# COMPACT_ATOMS: atom_id res chain seq x y z
N MET A 1 54.22 -23.91 -19.51
CA MET A 1 54.19 -22.75 -18.59
C MET A 1 53.15 -22.89 -17.46
N THR A 2 52.61 -24.10 -17.20
CA THR A 2 51.55 -24.32 -16.18
C THR A 2 52.09 -24.46 -14.75
N GLY A 3 53.31 -24.98 -14.57
CA GLY A 3 53.86 -25.27 -13.22
C GLY A 3 54.12 -24.04 -12.33
N ASN A 4 54.21 -22.83 -12.88
CA ASN A 4 54.43 -21.61 -12.08
C ASN A 4 53.12 -20.98 -11.57
N SER A 5 52.00 -21.24 -12.26
CA SER A 5 50.67 -20.75 -11.87
C SER A 5 50.10 -21.55 -10.71
N ASP A 6 50.28 -22.86 -10.72
CA ASP A 6 49.80 -23.76 -9.64
C ASP A 6 50.56 -23.53 -8.33
N ALA A 7 51.86 -23.23 -8.41
CA ALA A 7 52.67 -22.88 -7.24
C ALA A 7 52.24 -21.55 -6.62
N ALA A 8 51.96 -20.54 -7.45
CA ALA A 8 51.47 -19.24 -6.98
C ALA A 8 50.07 -19.35 -6.34
N TYR A 9 49.18 -20.14 -6.94
CA TYR A 9 47.85 -20.42 -6.39
C TYR A 9 47.91 -21.18 -5.05
N SER A 10 48.71 -22.24 -4.97
CA SER A 10 48.88 -23.03 -3.74
C SER A 10 49.45 -22.17 -2.60
N THR A 11 50.46 -21.34 -2.91
CA THR A 11 51.04 -20.39 -1.95
C THR A 11 50.01 -19.36 -1.48
N ALA A 12 49.18 -18.84 -2.39
CA ALA A 12 48.12 -17.89 -2.05
C ALA A 12 47.04 -18.51 -1.17
N ILE A 13 46.66 -19.78 -1.42
CA ILE A 13 45.73 -20.52 -0.56
C ILE A 13 46.30 -20.64 0.85
N GLU A 14 47.55 -21.09 1.00
CA GLU A 14 48.17 -21.23 2.32
C GLU A 14 48.30 -19.89 3.06
N LYS A 15 48.61 -18.81 2.33
CA LYS A 15 48.82 -17.47 2.90
C LYS A 15 47.53 -16.81 3.38
N VAL A 16 46.40 -17.07 2.72
CA VAL A 16 45.11 -16.44 3.02
C VAL A 16 44.19 -17.40 3.76
N ASP A 17 44.70 -18.20 4.69
CA ASP A 17 44.03 -19.34 5.35
C ASP A 17 42.61 -19.15 5.92
N SER A 18 42.18 -17.91 6.19
CA SER A 18 40.95 -17.57 6.90
C SER A 18 40.20 -16.40 6.25
N VAL A 19 38.92 -16.24 6.61
CA VAL A 19 38.07 -15.14 6.13
C VAL A 19 38.58 -13.80 6.66
N GLU A 20 39.00 -13.75 7.92
CA GLU A 20 39.56 -12.56 8.57
C GLU A 20 40.82 -12.08 7.84
N ARG A 21 41.73 -13.02 7.51
CA ARG A 21 42.96 -12.72 6.78
C ARG A 21 42.69 -12.32 5.33
N ALA A 22 41.62 -12.84 4.72
CA ALA A 22 41.15 -12.40 3.42
C ALA A 22 40.63 -10.94 3.47
N ILE A 23 39.86 -10.59 4.50
CA ILE A 23 39.35 -9.23 4.71
C ILE A 23 40.52 -8.26 4.91
N GLU A 24 41.43 -8.55 5.84
CA GLU A 24 42.61 -7.71 6.11
C GLU A 24 43.46 -7.48 4.85
N LEU A 25 43.67 -8.54 4.05
CA LEU A 25 44.41 -8.43 2.80
C LEU A 25 43.71 -7.49 1.82
N LEU A 26 42.40 -7.66 1.59
CA LEU A 26 41.65 -6.85 0.63
C LEU A 26 41.50 -5.40 1.09
N GLU A 27 41.33 -5.15 2.38
CA GLU A 27 41.34 -3.80 2.97
C GLU A 27 42.72 -3.13 2.77
N SER A 28 43.81 -3.86 3.03
CA SER A 28 45.18 -3.35 2.86
C SER A 28 45.52 -3.00 1.40
N LYS A 29 44.77 -3.56 0.45
CA LYS A 29 44.89 -3.29 -0.99
C LYS A 29 43.87 -2.27 -1.48
N GLU A 30 43.08 -1.68 -0.58
CA GLU A 30 42.01 -0.73 -0.90
C GLU A 30 40.97 -1.31 -1.87
N LEU A 31 40.84 -2.64 -1.92
CA LEU A 31 39.89 -3.34 -2.79
C LEU A 31 38.51 -3.45 -2.15
N ILE A 32 38.41 -3.36 -0.82
CA ILE A 32 37.16 -3.28 -0.07
C ILE A 32 37.26 -2.18 1.00
N PRO A 33 36.12 -1.57 1.41
CA PRO A 33 36.10 -0.56 2.47
C PRO A 33 36.31 -1.21 3.85
N GLY A 34 37.15 -0.57 4.66
CA GLY A 34 37.51 -1.05 6.00
C GLY A 34 36.34 -1.03 7.00
N GLY A 35 36.19 -2.11 7.77
CA GLY A 35 35.28 -2.18 8.92
C GLY A 35 33.78 -2.26 8.57
N GLN A 36 33.42 -2.54 7.32
CA GLN A 36 32.04 -2.79 6.90
C GLN A 36 31.70 -4.27 6.89
N SER A 37 30.44 -4.61 7.16
CA SER A 37 29.95 -5.97 6.96
C SER A 37 30.03 -6.36 5.48
N MET A 38 30.65 -7.51 5.19
CA MET A 38 30.79 -7.96 3.81
C MET A 38 29.43 -8.23 3.17
N SER A 39 29.27 -7.77 1.92
CA SER A 39 28.10 -8.01 1.10
C SER A 39 28.52 -8.37 -0.32
N LEU A 40 27.63 -9.00 -1.09
CA LEU A 40 27.89 -9.33 -2.49
C LEU A 40 28.22 -8.11 -3.35
N LEU A 41 27.65 -6.94 -3.02
CA LEU A 41 27.94 -5.69 -3.72
C LEU A 41 29.39 -5.25 -3.50
N ILE A 42 29.89 -5.37 -2.25
CA ILE A 42 31.27 -5.04 -1.92
C ILE A 42 32.25 -5.99 -2.62
N ILE A 43 31.93 -7.29 -2.66
CA ILE A 43 32.75 -8.29 -3.38
C ILE A 43 32.80 -7.95 -4.88
N ARG A 44 31.65 -7.65 -5.49
CA ARG A 44 31.55 -7.27 -6.91
C ARG A 44 32.39 -6.03 -7.21
N ASP A 45 32.24 -4.97 -6.42
CA ASP A 45 32.92 -3.70 -6.68
C ASP A 45 34.43 -3.82 -6.47
N GLY A 46 34.86 -4.60 -5.48
CA GLY A 46 36.28 -4.91 -5.26
C GLY A 46 36.91 -5.75 -6.37
N LEU A 47 36.19 -6.73 -6.93
CA LEU A 47 36.64 -7.49 -8.11
C LEU A 47 36.75 -6.61 -9.36
N LEU A 48 35.81 -5.68 -9.56
CA LEU A 48 35.89 -4.71 -10.65
C LEU A 48 37.06 -3.75 -10.47
N HIS A 49 37.35 -3.34 -9.23
CA HIS A 49 38.53 -2.54 -8.92
C HIS A 49 39.80 -3.32 -9.21
N LEU A 50 39.90 -4.57 -8.77
CA LEU A 50 41.04 -5.45 -9.03
C LEU A 50 41.29 -5.65 -10.53
N ALA A 51 40.23 -5.81 -11.33
CA ALA A 51 40.35 -5.96 -12.78
C ALA A 51 40.89 -4.70 -13.47
N ARG A 52 40.73 -3.52 -12.85
CA ARG A 52 41.24 -2.23 -13.35
C ARG A 52 42.63 -1.91 -12.82
N ALA A 53 42.93 -2.30 -11.59
CA ALA A 53 44.24 -2.17 -10.99
C ALA A 53 45.18 -3.15 -11.70
N ALA A 54 46.06 -2.67 -12.57
CA ALA A 54 47.03 -3.48 -13.30
C ALA A 54 48.12 -4.06 -12.35
N ALA A 55 47.71 -4.83 -11.36
CA ALA A 55 48.54 -5.39 -10.31
C ALA A 55 49.39 -6.56 -10.83
N PRO A 56 50.53 -6.85 -10.19
CA PRO A 56 51.32 -8.03 -10.52
C PRO A 56 50.49 -9.31 -10.41
N ALA A 57 50.71 -10.26 -11.32
CA ALA A 57 49.93 -11.51 -11.41
C ALA A 57 49.85 -12.27 -10.07
N ALA A 58 50.94 -12.32 -9.31
CA ALA A 58 50.96 -12.95 -7.98
C ALA A 58 50.00 -12.26 -6.99
N THR A 59 49.96 -10.92 -6.98
CA THR A 59 49.04 -10.15 -6.15
C THR A 59 47.60 -10.33 -6.60
N THR A 60 47.35 -10.38 -7.92
CA THR A 60 46.01 -10.65 -8.45
C THR A 60 45.51 -12.02 -8.01
N VAL A 61 46.35 -13.06 -8.07
CA VAL A 61 46.00 -14.40 -7.59
C VAL A 61 45.71 -14.42 -6.09
N GLU A 62 46.52 -13.75 -5.27
CA GLU A 62 46.26 -13.62 -3.82
C GLU A 62 44.93 -12.93 -3.52
N CYS A 63 44.62 -11.82 -4.21
CA CYS A 63 43.36 -11.10 -4.04
C CYS A 63 42.15 -11.92 -4.53
N LEU A 64 42.29 -12.69 -5.61
CA LEU A 64 41.22 -13.58 -6.08
C LEU A 64 40.93 -14.71 -5.09
N VAL A 65 41.96 -15.30 -4.49
CA VAL A 65 41.81 -16.29 -3.42
C VAL A 65 41.12 -15.68 -2.19
N ALA A 66 41.47 -14.44 -1.83
CA ALA A 66 40.81 -13.72 -0.74
C ALA A 66 39.31 -13.47 -1.03
N PHE A 67 38.97 -12.98 -2.23
CA PHE A 67 37.57 -12.81 -2.62
C PHE A 67 36.80 -14.13 -2.65
N SER A 68 37.43 -15.23 -3.10
CA SER A 68 36.81 -16.56 -3.08
C SER A 68 36.42 -16.98 -1.67
N ARG A 69 37.33 -16.82 -0.70
CA ARG A 69 37.07 -17.19 0.71
C ARG A 69 35.96 -16.37 1.34
N ILE A 70 35.89 -15.08 1.02
CA ILE A 70 34.79 -14.25 1.50
C ILE A 70 33.48 -14.66 0.81
N ALA A 71 33.49 -14.96 -0.48
CA ALA A 71 32.31 -15.43 -1.20
C ALA A 71 31.77 -16.75 -0.62
N ASP A 72 32.66 -17.68 -0.23
CA ASP A 72 32.29 -18.93 0.45
C ASP A 72 31.68 -18.69 1.84
N ALA A 73 32.04 -17.59 2.50
CA ALA A 73 31.51 -17.18 3.80
C ALA A 73 30.22 -16.35 3.70
N VAL A 74 29.86 -15.84 2.52
CA VAL A 74 28.57 -15.18 2.30
C VAL A 74 27.50 -16.25 2.22
N ASP A 75 26.83 -16.47 3.35
CA ASP A 75 25.73 -17.42 3.46
C ASP A 75 24.51 -16.91 2.68
N MET A 76 24.39 -17.40 1.44
CA MET A 76 23.25 -17.14 0.56
C MET A 76 21.94 -17.67 1.17
N GLU A 77 21.97 -18.70 2.00
CA GLU A 77 20.80 -19.24 2.68
C GLU A 77 20.30 -18.27 3.75
N LEU A 78 21.21 -17.67 4.53
CA LEU A 78 20.89 -16.60 5.48
C LEU A 78 20.28 -15.37 4.77
N ILE A 79 20.86 -14.93 3.65
CA ILE A 79 20.32 -13.80 2.87
C ILE A 79 18.93 -14.13 2.33
N THR A 80 18.74 -15.33 1.78
CA THR A 80 17.46 -15.75 1.21
C THR A 80 16.39 -15.88 2.30
N SER A 81 16.77 -16.39 3.47
CA SER A 81 15.91 -16.49 4.66
C SER A 81 15.49 -15.10 5.18
N GLU A 82 16.42 -14.16 5.25
CA GLU A 82 16.15 -12.78 5.69
C GLU A 82 15.21 -12.07 4.70
N VAL A 83 15.44 -12.22 3.40
CA VAL A 83 14.55 -11.68 2.36
C VAL A 83 13.17 -12.32 2.46
N ALA A 84 13.08 -13.64 2.61
CA ALA A 84 11.81 -14.35 2.77
C ALA A 84 11.05 -13.86 4.01
N ASN A 85 11.73 -13.70 5.16
CA ASN A 85 11.14 -13.17 6.38
C ASN A 85 10.61 -11.73 6.18
N GLN A 86 11.40 -10.85 5.57
CA GLN A 86 10.96 -9.48 5.30
C GLN A 86 9.76 -9.42 4.36
N VAL A 87 9.73 -10.26 3.33
CA VAL A 87 8.58 -10.38 2.42
C VAL A 87 7.36 -10.88 3.19
N CYS A 88 7.48 -11.95 3.97
CA CYS A 88 6.39 -12.48 4.79
C CYS A 88 5.86 -11.42 5.77
N HIS A 89 6.72 -10.70 6.48
CA HIS A 89 6.32 -9.64 7.40
C HIS A 89 5.59 -8.49 6.70
N LYS A 90 6.11 -8.00 5.57
CA LYS A 90 5.46 -6.94 4.79
C LYS A 90 4.12 -7.39 4.23
N THR A 91 4.04 -8.63 3.76
CA THR A 91 2.80 -9.21 3.26
C THR A 91 1.77 -9.34 4.37
N MET A 92 2.14 -9.83 5.56
CA MET A 92 1.22 -9.88 6.71
C MET A 92 0.73 -8.50 7.14
N ALA A 93 1.62 -7.50 7.17
CA ALA A 93 1.23 -6.12 7.47
C ALA A 93 0.23 -5.57 6.44
N ALA A 94 0.43 -5.86 5.15
CA ALA A 94 -0.50 -5.47 4.10
C ALA A 94 -1.87 -6.17 4.25
N TYR A 95 -1.89 -7.46 4.63
CA TYR A 95 -3.12 -8.17 4.91
C TYR A 95 -3.90 -7.55 6.08
N ASN A 96 -3.22 -7.20 7.18
CA ASN A 96 -3.89 -6.55 8.32
C ASN A 96 -4.53 -5.20 7.93
N ILE A 97 -3.85 -4.40 7.10
CA ILE A 97 -4.40 -3.14 6.58
C ILE A 97 -5.64 -3.40 5.70
N LEU A 98 -5.60 -4.46 4.88
CA LEU A 98 -6.71 -4.83 4.02
C LEU A 98 -7.92 -5.29 4.85
N ASP A 99 -7.69 -6.09 5.89
CA ASP A 99 -8.72 -6.60 6.80
C ASP A 99 -9.43 -5.45 7.54
N ASP A 100 -8.65 -4.54 8.14
CA ASP A 100 -9.17 -3.29 8.73
C ASP A 100 -9.97 -2.45 7.73
N GLY A 101 -9.59 -2.49 6.44
CA GLY A 101 -10.27 -1.80 5.36
C GLY A 101 -11.63 -2.40 5.03
N ILE A 102 -11.75 -3.73 5.09
CA ILE A 102 -13.01 -4.46 4.87
C ILE A 102 -14.02 -4.11 5.96
N ASP A 103 -13.62 -4.12 7.23
CA ASP A 103 -14.49 -3.78 8.34
C ASP A 103 -15.05 -2.36 8.24
N LYS A 104 -14.19 -1.39 7.86
CA LYS A 104 -14.61 0.01 7.64
C LYS A 104 -15.58 0.15 6.47
N LEU A 105 -15.37 -0.61 5.39
CA LEU A 105 -16.26 -0.61 4.24
C LEU A 105 -17.63 -1.20 4.61
N GLU A 106 -17.67 -2.29 5.37
CA GLU A 106 -18.91 -2.90 5.83
C GLU A 106 -19.68 -1.94 6.75
N GLN A 107 -19.00 -1.29 7.69
CA GLN A 107 -19.61 -0.29 8.56
C GLN A 107 -20.19 0.88 7.75
N THR A 108 -19.44 1.39 6.78
CA THR A 108 -19.90 2.47 5.89
C THR A 108 -21.12 2.04 5.07
N ARG A 109 -21.16 0.78 4.61
CA ARG A 109 -22.32 0.22 3.89
C ARG A 109 -23.57 0.23 4.75
N ILE A 110 -23.46 -0.24 6.00
CA ILE A 110 -24.57 -0.28 6.96
C ILE A 110 -25.10 1.12 7.25
N GLU A 111 -24.22 2.09 7.46
CA GLU A 111 -24.59 3.49 7.70
C GLU A 111 -25.32 4.10 6.50
N LEU A 112 -24.82 3.85 5.28
CA LEU A 112 -25.45 4.32 4.05
C LEU A 112 -26.84 3.71 3.85
N GLU A 113 -26.99 2.40 4.09
CA GLU A 113 -28.27 1.72 4.02
C GLU A 113 -29.28 2.31 5.03
N GLY A 114 -28.83 2.60 6.25
CA GLY A 114 -29.62 3.32 7.25
C GLY A 114 -30.04 4.71 6.80
N CYS A 115 -29.14 5.48 6.18
CA CYS A 115 -29.45 6.79 5.61
C CYS A 115 -30.49 6.71 4.49
N VAL A 116 -30.34 5.76 3.57
CA VAL A 116 -31.27 5.56 2.46
C VAL A 116 -32.66 5.18 2.98
N ASN A 117 -32.74 4.33 4.00
CA ASN A 117 -34.02 3.94 4.58
C ASN A 117 -34.73 5.12 5.26
N ARG A 118 -34.00 5.93 6.04
CA ARG A 118 -34.56 7.18 6.61
C ARG A 118 -35.03 8.16 5.54
N ALA A 119 -34.27 8.33 4.46
CA ALA A 119 -34.66 9.20 3.35
C ALA A 119 -35.94 8.70 2.67
N LYS A 120 -36.09 7.38 2.47
CA LYS A 120 -37.32 6.78 1.93
C LYS A 120 -38.53 7.02 2.83
N GLU A 121 -38.37 6.92 4.14
CA GLU A 121 -39.44 7.23 5.10
C GLU A 121 -39.84 8.70 5.03
N GLN A 122 -38.88 9.63 5.03
CA GLN A 122 -39.14 11.06 4.89
C GLN A 122 -39.87 11.40 3.59
N VAL A 123 -39.52 10.76 2.48
CA VAL A 123 -40.22 10.95 1.20
C VAL A 123 -41.68 10.49 1.30
N ARG A 124 -41.94 9.33 1.93
CA ARG A 124 -43.31 8.84 2.14
C ARG A 124 -44.13 9.78 3.02
N ASP A 125 -43.54 10.30 4.09
CA ASP A 125 -44.19 11.25 4.99
C ASP A 125 -44.53 12.55 4.27
N LEU A 126 -43.61 13.07 3.44
CA LEU A 126 -43.84 14.26 2.62
C LEU A 126 -44.93 14.03 1.57
N GLU A 127 -44.96 12.86 0.93
CA GLU A 127 -46.01 12.50 -0.02
C GLU A 127 -47.39 12.44 0.66
N GLN A 128 -47.45 11.86 1.87
CA GLN A 128 -48.68 11.80 2.64
C GLN A 128 -49.12 13.18 3.10
N TYR A 129 -48.20 14.00 3.61
CA TYR A 129 -48.47 15.39 3.98
C TYR A 129 -49.01 16.20 2.80
N ARG A 130 -48.40 16.05 1.62
CA ARG A 130 -48.87 16.68 0.38
C ARG A 130 -50.30 16.25 0.02
N LYS A 131 -50.64 14.97 0.16
CA LYS A 131 -52.00 14.46 -0.06
C LYS A 131 -52.99 15.07 0.92
N ASN A 132 -52.63 15.14 2.20
CA ASN A 132 -53.48 15.71 3.23
C ASN A 132 -53.76 17.20 2.97
N ILE A 133 -52.73 18.00 2.68
CA ILE A 133 -52.89 19.41 2.32
C ILE A 133 -53.82 19.57 1.12
N ARG A 134 -53.61 18.79 0.06
CA ARG A 134 -54.47 18.86 -1.13
C ARG A 134 -55.93 18.63 -0.76
N GLY A 135 -56.21 17.60 0.04
CA GLY A 135 -57.58 17.30 0.48
C GLY A 135 -58.21 18.43 1.30
N GLU A 136 -57.46 19.07 2.19
CA GLU A 136 -57.96 20.22 2.96
C GLU A 136 -58.18 21.46 2.09
N ILE A 137 -57.33 21.71 1.09
CA ILE A 137 -57.54 22.78 0.10
C ILE A 137 -58.81 22.51 -0.70
N GLU A 138 -59.00 21.29 -1.20
CA GLU A 138 -60.18 20.90 -1.99
C GLU A 138 -61.47 21.11 -1.19
N LYS A 139 -61.52 20.66 0.08
CA LYS A 139 -62.65 20.90 0.99
C LYS A 139 -62.90 22.39 1.23
N GLY A 140 -61.83 23.16 1.46
CA GLY A 140 -61.94 24.61 1.70
C GLY A 140 -62.48 25.36 0.48
N VAL A 141 -62.05 24.98 -0.72
CA VAL A 141 -62.54 25.53 -1.99
C VAL A 141 -64.00 25.16 -2.21
N GLU A 142 -64.40 23.93 -1.93
CA GLU A 142 -65.79 23.49 -2.08
C GLU A 142 -66.73 24.21 -1.10
N ALA A 143 -66.32 24.35 0.17
CA ALA A 143 -67.07 25.11 1.17
C ALA A 143 -67.22 26.59 0.79
N LEU A 144 -66.15 27.22 0.27
CA LEU A 144 -66.20 28.60 -0.21
C LEU A 144 -67.13 28.75 -1.42
N ALA A 145 -67.09 27.80 -2.36
CA ALA A 145 -67.96 27.81 -3.52
C ALA A 145 -69.44 27.67 -3.11
N GLU A 146 -69.76 26.80 -2.14
CA GLU A 146 -71.12 26.65 -1.63
C GLU A 146 -71.59 27.91 -0.89
N ALA A 147 -70.76 28.47 -0.01
CA ALA A 147 -71.07 29.73 0.67
C ALA A 147 -71.32 30.87 -0.32
N SER A 148 -70.52 30.95 -1.41
CA SER A 148 -70.70 31.92 -2.48
C SER A 148 -72.03 31.71 -3.22
N ARG A 149 -72.37 30.47 -3.59
CA ARG A 149 -73.66 30.13 -4.20
C ARG A 149 -74.84 30.52 -3.31
N GLN A 150 -74.73 30.26 -2.01
CA GLN A 150 -75.78 30.58 -1.03
C GLN A 150 -75.95 32.10 -0.89
N ALA A 151 -74.86 32.84 -0.72
CA ALA A 151 -74.89 34.30 -0.65
C ALA A 151 -75.51 34.92 -1.92
N GLN A 152 -75.20 34.37 -3.10
CA GLN A 152 -75.78 34.85 -4.35
C GLN A 152 -77.28 34.60 -4.45
N LYS A 153 -77.77 33.44 -3.98
CA LYS A 153 -79.22 33.16 -3.87
C LYS A 153 -79.91 34.15 -2.93
N GLU A 154 -79.33 34.43 -1.78
CA GLU A 154 -79.89 35.37 -0.79
C GLU A 154 -79.98 36.79 -1.36
N ILE A 155 -78.96 37.24 -2.10
CA ILE A 155 -79.00 38.54 -2.81
C ILE A 155 -80.12 38.57 -3.85
N GLN A 156 -80.29 37.50 -4.65
CA GLN A 156 -81.35 37.42 -5.66
C GLN A 156 -82.75 37.44 -5.05
N LEU A 157 -82.95 36.72 -3.94
CA LEU A 157 -84.22 36.70 -3.20
C LEU A 157 -84.55 38.08 -2.61
N SER A 158 -83.54 38.77 -2.08
CA SER A 158 -83.67 40.12 -1.51
C SER A 158 -83.93 41.21 -2.58
N ALA A 159 -83.56 40.93 -3.83
CA ALA A 159 -83.74 41.85 -4.96
C ALA A 159 -85.06 41.65 -5.72
N GLN A 160 -85.89 40.66 -5.36
CA GLN A 160 -87.22 40.50 -5.95
C GLN A 160 -88.19 41.55 -5.37
N PRO A 161 -88.81 42.42 -6.21
CA PRO A 161 -89.79 43.38 -5.73
C PRO A 161 -91.13 42.68 -5.46
N GLY A 162 -91.55 42.67 -4.19
CA GLY A 162 -92.91 42.34 -3.75
C GLY A 162 -93.09 40.92 -3.23
N ALA A 163 -92.98 40.78 -1.90
CA ALA A 163 -93.91 39.98 -1.11
C ALA A 163 -94.85 40.96 -0.38
#